data_AF-A0A1G1K361-F1
#
_entry.id   AF-A0A1G1K361-F1
#
_cell.length_a   1.000
_cell.length_b   1.000
_cell.length_c   1.000
_cell.angle_alpha   90.00
_cell.angle_beta   90.00
_cell.angle_gamma   90.00
#
_symmetry.space_group_name_H-M   'P 1'
#
loop_
_entity.id
_entity.type
_entity.pdbx_description
1 polymer ?
#
loop_
_entity_poly.entity_id
_entity_poly.type
_entity_poly.pdbx_seq_one_letter_code
_entity_poly.pdbx_strand_id
1 'polypeptide(L)' 'MQRKLYKELWGMRFQKMLELEEQSITAYQALLQEFKKKYKDETKLQNDFKQLISDEKKHAELVRTLLKIVGEQPDE' A
#
# COMPACT_ATOMS: atom_id res chain seq x y z
N MET A 1 23.27 17.37 -9.93
CA MET A 1 23.83 16.31 -9.05
C MET A 1 22.96 16.04 -7.82
N GLN A 2 22.63 17.05 -7.00
CA GLN A 2 21.74 16.86 -5.83
C GLN A 2 20.31 16.40 -6.21
N ARG A 3 19.74 16.94 -7.29
CA ARG A 3 18.38 16.58 -7.74
C ARG A 3 18.23 15.09 -8.11
N LYS A 4 19.21 14.54 -8.82
CA LYS A 4 19.28 13.11 -9.15
C LYS A 4 19.32 12.24 -7.89
N LEU A 5 20.14 12.61 -6.90
CA LEU A 5 20.19 11.92 -5.61
C LEU A 5 18.83 11.99 -4.88
N TYR A 6 18.17 13.15 -4.87
CA TYR A 6 16.84 13.26 -4.28
C TYR A 6 15.79 12.42 -5.02
N LYS A 7 15.83 12.38 -6.35
CA LYS A 7 14.96 11.52 -7.17
C LYS A 7 15.16 10.04 -6.82
N GLU A 8 16.40 9.59 -6.70
CA GLU A 8 16.73 8.22 -6.28
C GLU A 8 16.25 7.92 -4.84
N LEU A 9 16.46 8.85 -3.91
CA LEU A 9 15.98 8.72 -2.52
C LEU A 9 14.45 8.63 -2.44
N TRP A 10 13.73 9.47 -3.18
CA TRP A 10 12.27 9.41 -3.27
C TRP A 10 11.79 8.11 -3.92
N GLY A 11 12.47 7.66 -4.99
CA GLY A 11 12.19 6.39 -5.63
C GLY A 11 12.33 5.22 -4.66
N MET A 12 13.45 5.13 -3.93
CA MET A 12 13.67 4.09 -2.91
C MET A 12 12.61 4.14 -1.80
N ARG A 13 12.27 5.34 -1.32
CA ARG A 13 11.25 5.51 -0.28
C ARG A 13 9.87 5.04 -0.76
N PHE A 14 9.42 5.49 -1.92
CA PHE A 14 8.10 5.12 -2.43
C PHE A 14 8.04 3.63 -2.81
N GLN A 15 9.12 3.06 -3.33
CA GLN A 15 9.20 1.62 -3.53
C GLN A 15 9.02 0.87 -2.21
N LYS A 16 9.69 1.33 -1.15
CA LYS A 16 9.55 0.70 0.17
C LYS A 16 8.14 0.83 0.74
N MET A 17 7.50 1.97 0.56
CA MET A 17 6.11 2.17 0.96
C MET A 17 5.19 1.20 0.20
N LEU A 18 5.34 1.05 -1.12
CA LEU A 18 4.52 0.14 -1.91
C LEU A 18 4.61 -1.30 -1.42
N GLU A 19 5.83 -1.79 -1.14
CA GLU A 19 6.02 -3.12 -0.56
C GLU A 19 5.27 -3.32 0.76
N LEU A 20 5.28 -2.30 1.63
CA LEU A 20 4.61 -2.36 2.93
C LEU A 20 3.09 -2.36 2.79
N GLU A 21 2.53 -1.55 1.88
CA GLU A 21 1.09 -1.57 1.59
C GLU A 21 0.66 -2.94 1.04
N GLU A 22 1.43 -3.52 0.11
CA GLU A 22 1.14 -4.85 -0.46
C GLU A 22 1.24 -5.98 0.57
N GLN A 23 2.21 -5.90 1.49
CA GLN A 23 2.31 -6.82 2.64
C GLN A 23 1.12 -6.67 3.58
N SER A 24 0.70 -5.43 3.88
CA SER A 24 -0.44 -5.14 4.74
C SER A 24 -1.76 -5.64 4.15
N ILE A 25 -1.99 -5.43 2.85
CA ILE A 25 -3.13 -5.99 2.11
C ILE A 25 -3.18 -7.50 2.26
N THR A 26 -2.05 -8.17 2.03
CA THR A 26 -1.95 -9.64 2.11
C THR A 26 -2.25 -10.13 3.52
N ALA A 27 -1.66 -9.48 4.54
CA ALA A 27 -1.89 -9.82 5.94
C ALA A 27 -3.35 -9.63 6.36
N TYR A 28 -3.96 -8.49 6.03
CA TYR A 28 -5.37 -8.23 6.34
C TYR A 28 -6.32 -9.18 5.61
N GLN A 29 -6.01 -9.58 4.38
CA GLN A 29 -6.79 -10.60 3.67
C GLN A 29 -6.71 -11.95 4.38
N ALA A 30 -5.52 -12.38 4.80
CA ALA A 30 -5.35 -13.62 5.56
C ALA A 30 -6.13 -13.57 6.89
N LEU A 31 -6.00 -12.48 7.64
CA LEU A 31 -6.72 -12.26 8.89
C LEU A 31 -8.24 -12.27 8.68
N LEU A 32 -8.75 -11.62 7.63
CA LEU A 32 -10.18 -11.64 7.31
C LEU A 32 -10.68 -13.06 7.00
N GLN A 33 -9.90 -13.88 6.29
CA GLN A 33 -10.26 -15.27 6.00
C GLN A 33 -10.30 -16.12 7.28
N GLU A 34 -9.34 -15.96 8.18
CA GLU A 34 -9.35 -16.63 9.48
C GLU A 34 -10.50 -16.14 10.36
N PHE A 35 -10.75 -14.83 10.38
CA PHE A 35 -11.82 -14.22 11.15
C PHE A 35 -13.18 -14.74 10.70
N LYS A 36 -13.43 -14.83 9.38
CA LYS A 36 -14.65 -15.43 8.82
C LYS A 36 -14.87 -16.89 9.23
N LYS A 37 -13.80 -17.66 9.46
CA LYS A 37 -13.91 -19.06 9.91
C LYS A 37 -14.36 -19.15 11.37
N LYS A 38 -13.81 -18.27 12.23
CA LYS A 38 -14.03 -18.29 13.69
C LYS A 38 -15.26 -17.49 14.14
N TYR A 39 -15.56 -16.37 13.47
CA TYR A 39 -16.55 -15.37 13.89
C TYR A 39 -17.46 -15.00 12.71
N LYS A 40 -18.31 -15.96 12.31
CA LYS A 40 -19.18 -15.83 11.12
C LYS A 40 -20.20 -14.70 11.23
N ASP A 41 -20.73 -14.46 12.44
CA ASP A 41 -21.83 -13.53 12.68
C ASP A 41 -21.37 -12.08 12.92
N GLU A 42 -20.06 -11.87 13.12
CA GLU A 42 -19.44 -10.56 13.36
C GLU A 42 -19.27 -9.76 12.06
N THR A 43 -20.40 -9.46 11.41
CA THR A 43 -20.48 -8.79 10.10
C THR A 43 -19.88 -7.39 10.09
N LYS A 44 -20.01 -6.64 11.20
CA LYS A 44 -19.43 -5.30 11.33
C LYS A 44 -17.91 -5.35 11.22
N LEU A 45 -17.27 -6.20 12.03
CA LEU A 45 -15.80 -6.29 12.03
C LEU A 45 -15.27 -6.84 10.70
N GLN A 46 -15.98 -7.77 10.06
CA GLN A 46 -15.64 -8.21 8.70
C GLN A 46 -15.68 -7.07 7.67
N ASN A 47 -16.63 -6.14 7.81
CA ASN A 47 -16.69 -4.97 6.94
C ASN A 47 -15.60 -3.96 7.26
N ASP A 48 -15.25 -3.76 8.54
CA ASP A 48 -14.13 -2.92 8.95
C ASP A 48 -12.80 -3.46 8.36
N PHE A 49 -12.58 -4.78 8.37
CA PHE A 49 -11.44 -5.41 7.69
C PHE A 49 -11.43 -5.17 6.18
N LYS A 50 -12.58 -5.28 5.51
CA LYS A 50 -12.67 -4.99 4.07
C LYS A 50 -12.36 -3.54 3.78
N GLN A 51 -12.79 -2.62 4.66
CA GLN A 51 -12.51 -1.20 4.54
C GLN A 51 -11.01 -0.93 4.66
N LEU A 52 -10.35 -1.51 5.68
CA LEU A 52 -8.89 -1.42 5.82
C LEU A 52 -8.18 -1.94 4.56
N ILE A 53 -8.52 -3.13 4.07
CA ILE A 53 -7.95 -3.67 2.81
C ILE A 53 -8.19 -2.71 1.64
N SER A 54 -9.36 -2.08 1.57
CA SER A 54 -9.66 -1.13 0.51
C SER A 54 -8.81 0.13 0.62
N ASP A 55 -8.52 0.61 1.82
CA ASP A 55 -7.75 1.83 2.03
C ASP A 55 -6.26 1.60 1.76
N GLU A 56 -5.69 0.48 2.19
CA GLU A 56 -4.31 0.09 1.83
C GLU A 56 -4.14 -0.06 0.30
N LYS A 57 -5.16 -0.58 -0.40
CA LYS A 57 -5.15 -0.62 -1.89
C LYS A 57 -5.11 0.77 -2.51
N LYS A 58 -5.84 1.74 -1.94
CA LYS A 58 -5.80 3.14 -2.41
C LYS A 58 -4.44 3.75 -2.13
N HIS A 59 -3.85 3.49 -0.96
CA HIS A 59 -2.51 3.95 -0.63
C HIS A 59 -1.47 3.38 -1.61
N ALA A 60 -1.51 2.07 -1.88
CA ALA A 60 -0.64 1.44 -2.87
C ALA A 60 -0.76 2.11 -4.25
N GLU A 61 -1.97 2.43 -4.69
CA GLU A 61 -2.20 3.11 -5.98
C GLU A 61 -1.68 4.56 -5.99
N LEU A 62 -1.85 5.29 -4.89
CA LEU A 62 -1.25 6.62 -4.72
C LEU A 62 0.29 6.54 -4.75
N VAL A 63 0.89 5.55 -4.10
CA VAL A 63 2.34 5.34 -4.11
C VAL A 63 2.83 4.99 -5.51
N ARG A 64 2.11 4.16 -6.27
CA ARG A 64 2.43 3.91 -7.70
C ARG A 64 2.37 5.18 -8.54
N THR A 65 1.38 6.03 -8.29
CA THR A 65 1.28 7.35 -8.95
C THR A 65 2.48 8.23 -8.61
N LEU A 66 2.90 8.27 -7.33
CA LEU A 66 4.09 9.00 -6.90
C LEU A 66 5.37 8.46 -7.54
N LEU A 67 5.54 7.13 -7.62
CA LEU A 67 6.66 6.50 -8.32
C LEU A 67 6.71 6.89 -9.79
N LYS A 68 5.56 6.92 -10.47
CA LYS A 68 5.46 7.37 -11.86
C LYS A 68 5.89 8.84 -12.00
N ILE A 69 5.38 9.73 -11.15
CA ILE A 69 5.76 11.15 -11.14
C ILE A 69 7.27 11.30 -10.93
N VAL A 70 7.85 10.59 -9.97
CA VAL A 70 9.30 10.62 -9.72
C VAL A 70 10.09 10.11 -10.92
N GLY A 71 9.63 9.04 -11.57
CA GLY A 71 10.26 8.47 -12.77
C GLY A 71 10.27 9.43 -13.96
N GLU A 72 9.19 10.20 -14.15
CA GLU A 72 9.02 11.18 -15.23
C GLU A 72 9.78 12.50 -15.01
N GLN A 73 10.29 12.77 -13.80
CA GLN A 73 11.07 13.99 -13.55
C GLN A 73 12.39 14.00 -14.33
N PRO A 74 12.75 15.11 -15.01
CA PRO A 74 14.03 15.23 -15.67
C PRO A 74 15.19 15.24 -14.67
N ASP A 75 16.34 14.70 -15.08
CA ASP A 75 17.55 14.61 -14.25
C ASP A 75 18.36 15.93 -14.20
N GLU A 76 17.93 16.94 -14.98
CA GLU A 76 18.54 18.27 -15.12
C GLU A 76 18.28 19.22 -13.93
#